data_AF-A0A0Q7E8L5-F1
#
_entry.id   AF-A0A0Q7E8L5-F1
#
_cell.length_a   1.000
_cell.length_b   1.000
_cell.length_c   1.000
_cell.angle_alpha   90.00
_cell.angle_beta   90.00
_cell.angle_gamma   90.00
#
_symmetry.space_group_name_H-M   'P 1'
#
loop_
_entity.id
_entity.type
_entity.pdbx_description
1 polymer ?
#
loop_
_entity_poly.entity_id
_entity_poly.type
_entity_poly.pdbx_seq_one_letter_code
_entity_poly.pdbx_strand_id
1 'polypeptide(L)' 'MIVRCLSPGCVHVALLEPQSLFGPARDWPAAGRSQRFRCVCGGRESRVSYAAGAAPAEPPATPDAIHLWG' A
#
# COMPACT_ATOMS: atom_id res chain seq x y z
N MET A 1 7.56 -0.60 1.45
CA MET A 1 6.31 -0.05 2.03
C MET A 1 5.17 -0.98 1.65
N ILE A 2 4.35 -1.40 2.60
CA ILE A 2 3.25 -2.34 2.33
C ILE A 2 1.95 -1.54 2.24
N VAL A 3 1.19 -1.75 1.16
CA VAL A 3 -0.10 -1.11 0.93
C VAL A 3 -1.16 -2.18 0.78
N ARG A 4 -2.22 -2.12 1.58
CA ARG A 4 -3.34 -3.07 1.55
C ARG A 4 -4.64 -2.36 1.19
N CYS A 5 -5.38 -2.88 0.21
CA CYS A 5 -6.70 -2.34 -0.11
C CYS A 5 -7.69 -2.60 1.05
N LEU A 6 -8.53 -1.61 1.36
CA LEU A 6 -9.57 -1.70 2.39
C LEU A 6 -10.99 -1.88 1.83
N SER A 7 -11.13 -2.04 0.50
CA SER A 7 -12.43 -2.32 -0.09
C SER A 7 -13.00 -3.66 0.40
N PRO A 8 -14.32 -3.74 0.63
CA PRO A 8 -14.96 -4.95 1.12
C PRO A 8 -14.74 -6.11 0.16
N GLY A 9 -14.27 -7.26 0.69
CA GLY A 9 -13.97 -8.46 -0.10
C GLY A 9 -12.66 -8.42 -0.89
N CYS A 10 -11.90 -7.32 -0.83
CA CYS A 10 -10.60 -7.22 -1.49
C CYS A 10 -9.47 -7.76 -0.59
N VAL A 11 -8.62 -8.61 -1.15
CA VAL A 11 -7.45 -9.19 -0.45
C VAL A 11 -6.12 -8.72 -1.04
N HIS A 12 -6.15 -7.74 -1.95
CA HIS A 12 -4.96 -7.24 -2.61
C HIS A 12 -4.06 -6.46 -1.65
N VAL A 13 -2.77 -6.81 -1.72
CA VAL A 13 -1.67 -6.19 -0.99
C VAL A 13 -0.53 -5.99 -1.98
N ALA A 14 0.06 -4.80 -2.01
CA ALA A 14 1.23 -4.49 -2.83
C ALA A 14 2.40 -4.12 -1.92
N LEU A 15 3.58 -4.65 -2.25
CA LEU A 15 4.84 -4.17 -1.70
C LEU A 15 5.39 -3.13 -2.68
N LEU A 16 5.44 -1.88 -2.24
CA LEU A 16 5.90 -0.75 -3.03
C LEU A 16 7.21 -0.20 -2.45
N GLU A 17 8.11 0.22 -3.32
CA GLU A 17 9.34 0.91 -2.93
C GLU A 17 9.05 2.42 -2.75
N PRO A 18 8.91 2.92 -1.51
CA PRO A 18 8.47 4.30 -1.28
C PRO A 18 9.49 5.34 -1.77
N GLN A 19 10.78 4.98 -1.79
CA GLN A 19 11.83 5.85 -2.31
C GLN A 19 11.66 6.14 -3.81
N SER A 20 11.32 5.13 -4.62
CA SER A 20 11.08 5.31 -6.05
C SER A 20 9.80 6.10 -6.35
N LEU A 21 8.82 6.05 -5.43
CA LEU A 21 7.51 6.65 -5.63
C LEU A 21 7.37 8.07 -5.09
N PHE A 22 7.99 8.36 -3.94
CA PHE A 22 7.84 9.62 -3.22
C PHE A 22 9.16 10.35 -3.01
N GLY A 23 10.31 9.75 -3.36
CA GLY A 23 11.62 10.34 -3.13
C GLY A 23 12.03 10.29 -1.65
N PRO A 24 12.41 11.43 -1.03
CA PRO A 24 12.97 11.44 0.31
C PRO A 24 11.93 11.07 1.37
N ALA A 25 12.38 10.49 2.49
CA ALA A 25 11.52 9.89 3.52
C ALA A 25 10.47 10.83 4.14
N ARG A 26 10.71 12.14 4.14
CA ARG A 26 9.76 13.16 4.63
C ARG A 26 8.49 13.28 3.79
N ASP A 27 8.56 12.87 2.51
CA ASP A 27 7.46 12.94 1.54
C ASP A 27 6.65 11.63 1.49
N TRP A 28 7.11 10.62 2.22
CA TRP A 28 6.44 9.33 2.31
C TRP A 28 5.11 9.48 3.06
N PRO A 29 4.05 8.76 2.65
CA PRO A 29 2.79 8.79 3.36
C PRO A 29 2.94 8.23 4.78
N ALA A 30 2.23 8.81 5.75
CA ALA A 30 2.21 8.28 7.11
C ALA A 30 1.66 6.83 7.13
N ALA A 31 2.12 6.03 8.10
CA ALA A 31 1.49 4.73 8.38
C ALA A 31 0.03 4.92 8.80
N GLY A 32 -0.88 4.07 8.32
CA GLY A 32 -2.31 4.20 8.57
C GLY A 32 -3.15 4.23 7.30
N ARG A 33 -4.35 4.81 7.35
CA ARG A 33 -5.24 4.90 6.17
C ARG A 33 -4.73 5.95 5.19
N SER A 34 -4.81 5.65 3.91
CA SER A 34 -4.44 6.54 2.82
C SER A 34 -5.39 6.37 1.63
N GLN A 35 -5.64 7.47 0.92
CA GLN A 35 -6.43 7.51 -0.31
C GLN A 35 -5.57 7.78 -1.55
N ARG A 36 -4.24 7.78 -1.40
CA ARG A 36 -3.28 8.05 -2.49
C ARG A 36 -3.04 6.86 -3.41
N PHE A 37 -3.68 5.73 -3.15
CA PHE A 37 -3.45 4.47 -3.85
C PHE A 37 -4.77 3.92 -4.40
N ARG A 38 -4.73 3.36 -5.59
CA ARG A 38 -5.86 2.70 -6.23
C ARG A 38 -5.57 1.25 -6.47
N CYS A 39 -6.46 0.39 -5.98
CA CYS A 39 -6.41 -1.03 -6.23
C CYS A 39 -7.04 -1.37 -7.59
N VAL A 40 -6.59 -2.46 -8.21
CA VAL A 40 -7.19 -3.04 -9.44
C VAL A 40 -8.66 -3.43 -9.27
N CYS A 41 -9.14 -3.65 -8.04
CA CYS A 41 -10.57 -3.84 -7.76
C CYS A 41 -11.40 -2.55 -7.86
N GLY A 42 -10.77 -1.40 -8.07
CA GLY A 42 -11.40 -0.08 -8.09
C GLY A 42 -11.40 0.67 -6.76
N GLY A 43 -10.99 0.01 -5.67
CA GLY A 43 -10.89 0.59 -4.33
C GLY A 43 -9.88 1.73 -4.23
N ARG A 44 -10.24 2.79 -3.50
CA ARG A 44 -9.39 3.98 -3.27
C ARG A 44 -8.86 4.09 -1.84
N GLU A 45 -9.50 3.43 -0.89
CA GLU A 45 -8.99 3.36 0.49
C GLU A 45 -7.99 2.22 0.63
N SER A 46 -6.83 2.55 1.16
CA SER A 46 -5.76 1.60 1.46
C SER A 46 -5.16 1.85 2.84
N ARG A 47 -4.55 0.82 3.44
CA ARG A 47 -3.74 0.93 4.64
C ARG A 47 -2.26 0.83 4.27
N VAL A 48 -1.48 1.83 4.66
CA VAL A 48 -0.03 1.88 4.54
C VAL A 48 0.60 1.37 5.83
N SER A 49 1.53 0.44 5.69
CA SER A 49 2.35 -0.10 6.78
C SER A 49 3.82 -0.07 6.36
N TYR A 50 4.70 0.30 7.28
CA TYR A 50 6.15 0.17 7.11
C TYR A 50 6.61 -0.98 7.99
N ALA A 51 7.19 -2.02 7.40
CA ALA A 51 7.68 -3.16 8.15
C ALA A 51 8.91 -2.75 8.97
N ALA A 52 8.71 -2.44 10.25
CA ALA A 52 9.77 -2.40 11.23
C ALA A 52 9.89 -3.81 11.86
N GLY A 53 10.48 -4.76 11.14
CA GLY A 53 11.00 -6.00 11.75
C GLY A 53 10.02 -7.15 12.07
N ALA A 54 8.74 -7.09 11.72
CA ALA A 54 7.88 -8.27 11.77
C ALA A 54 6.91 -8.22 10.60
N ALA A 55 7.07 -9.12 9.63
CA ALA A 55 6.07 -9.34 8.60
C ALA A 55 4.80 -9.83 9.31
N PRO A 56 3.67 -9.10 9.26
CA PRO A 56 2.40 -9.72 9.58
C PRO A 56 2.20 -10.88 8.61
N ALA A 57 1.39 -11.88 8.98
CA ALA A 57 0.91 -12.90 8.05
C ALA A 57 -0.01 -12.25 7.00
N GLU A 58 0.58 -11.45 6.12
CA GLU A 58 -0.09 -10.79 5.02
C GLU A 58 -0.21 -11.81 3.88
N PRO A 59 -1.35 -11.82 3.17
CA PRO A 59 -1.47 -12.63 1.96
C PRO A 59 -0.33 -12.28 1.00
N PRO A 60 0.08 -13.22 0.13
CA PRO A 60 1.19 -12.98 -0.80
C PRO A 60 0.97 -11.67 -1.54
N ALA A 61 1.99 -10.80 -1.48
CA ALA A 61 1.93 -9.52 -2.17
C ALA A 61 1.70 -9.76 -3.66
N THR A 62 0.73 -9.05 -4.22
CA THR A 62 0.42 -9.01 -5.65
C THR A 62 1.04 -7.72 -6.17
N PRO A 63 2.24 -7.79 -6.77
CA PRO A 63 3.09 -6.60 -7.01
C PRO A 63 2.47 -5.54 -7.92
N ASP A 64 1.39 -5.88 -8.65
CA ASP A 64 0.68 -4.97 -9.56
C ASP A 64 -0.76 -4.63 -9.11
N ALA A 65 -1.20 -5.11 -7.95
CA ALA A 65 -2.61 -4.97 -7.58
C ALA A 65 -2.98 -3.58 -7.04
N ILE A 66 -2.00 -2.74 -6.71
CA ILE A 66 -2.23 -1.39 -6.16
C ILE A 66 -1.21 -0.41 -6.73
N HIS A 67 -1.71 0.68 -7.30
CA HIS A 67 -0.94 1.73 -7.96
C HIS A 67 -1.13 3.08 -7.27
N LEU A 68 -0.17 3.99 -7.45
CA LEU A 68 -0.37 5.39 -7.05
C LEU A 68 -1.45 6.03 -7.92
N TRP A 69 -2.35 6.78 -7.29
CA TRP A 69 -3.43 7.48 -7.96
C TRP A 69 -3.42 8.95 -7.52
N GLY A 70 -3.17 9.82 -8.48
CA GLY A 70 -3.08 11.27 -8.36
C GLY A 70 -3.32 11.89 -9.72
#